data_AF-A0A919G407-F1
#
_entry.id   AF-A0A919G407-F1
#
_cell.length_a   1.000
_cell.length_b   1.000
_cell.length_c   1.000
_cell.angle_alpha   90.00
_cell.angle_beta   90.00
_cell.angle_gamma   90.00
#
_symmetry.space_group_name_H-M   'P 1'
#
loop_
_entity.id
_entity.type
_entity.pdbx_description
1 polymer ?
#
loop_
_entity_poly.entity_id
_entity_poly.type
_entity_poly.pdbx_seq_one_letter_code
_entity_poly.pdbx_strand_id
1 'polypeptide(L)'
;MRVSTTVTVDEVRQLLGSGWQRRPLVMGTRFAMAVPGNEIQADVVAAMATSAGGLTAPPLAAVSALLAGGDASDAMQTYAEWIADPMRRDGSYEFVAAAIAHLGGTPPGVAPPAAIAEFRSLYQCADELRHAFRTAREGLALP
;
A
#
# COMPACT_ATOMS: atom_id res chain seq x y z
N MET A 1 -7.10 6.61 -18.91
CA MET A 1 -5.78 6.08 -18.50
C MET A 1 -5.61 4.72 -19.17
N ARG A 2 -4.55 4.50 -19.96
CA ARG A 2 -4.24 3.16 -20.51
C ARG A 2 -3.52 2.37 -19.43
N VAL A 3 -4.00 1.17 -19.15
CA VAL A 3 -3.55 0.34 -18.04
C VAL A 3 -2.82 -0.86 -18.64
N SER A 4 -1.53 -1.05 -18.32
CA SER A 4 -0.75 -2.19 -18.81
C SER A 4 -1.09 -3.44 -17.99
N THR A 5 -1.46 -4.54 -18.66
CA THR A 5 -1.90 -5.80 -18.03
C THR A 5 -0.83 -6.90 -18.06
N THR A 6 0.38 -6.61 -18.54
CA THR A 6 1.42 -7.61 -18.81
C THR A 6 2.31 -7.91 -17.62
N VAL A 7 2.15 -7.22 -16.48
CA VAL A 7 2.98 -7.44 -15.29
C VAL A 7 2.60 -8.75 -14.60
N THR A 8 3.61 -9.53 -14.26
CA THR A 8 3.51 -10.83 -13.58
C THR A 8 3.64 -10.67 -12.07
N VAL A 9 3.15 -11.67 -11.31
CA VAL A 9 3.29 -11.69 -9.85
C VAL A 9 4.76 -11.64 -9.43
N ASP A 10 5.64 -12.38 -10.11
CA ASP A 10 7.06 -12.44 -9.76
C ASP A 10 7.78 -11.10 -9.98
N GLU A 11 7.43 -10.37 -11.05
CA GLU A 11 7.93 -9.00 -11.26
C GLU A 11 7.47 -8.06 -10.14
N VAL A 12 6.21 -8.16 -9.70
CA VAL A 12 5.71 -7.37 -8.57
C VAL A 12 6.46 -7.72 -7.28
N ARG A 13 6.67 -9.01 -6.99
CA ARG A 13 7.46 -9.45 -5.82
C ARG A 13 8.86 -8.88 -5.83
N GLN A 14 9.53 -8.94 -6.98
CA GLN A 14 10.89 -8.42 -7.12
C GLN A 14 10.96 -6.92 -6.87
N LEU A 15 9.97 -6.16 -7.35
CA LEU A 15 9.86 -4.72 -7.12
C LEU A 15 9.60 -4.39 -5.64
N LEU A 16 8.69 -5.12 -4.98
CA LEU A 16 8.37 -4.96 -3.56
C LEU A 16 9.54 -5.36 -2.64
N GLY A 17 10.25 -6.44 -2.97
CA GLY A 17 11.39 -6.95 -2.23
C GLY A 17 12.67 -6.12 -2.36
N SER A 18 12.67 -5.07 -3.19
CA SER A 18 13.82 -4.18 -3.39
C SER A 18 14.19 -3.34 -2.15
N GLY A 19 13.35 -3.37 -1.11
CA GLY A 19 13.58 -2.96 0.29
C GLY A 19 13.95 -1.50 0.54
N TRP A 20 15.02 -1.04 -0.08
CA TRP A 20 15.66 0.26 0.15
C TRP A 20 15.52 1.21 -1.05
N GLN A 21 15.11 0.69 -2.21
CA GLN A 21 14.97 1.49 -3.42
C GLN A 21 13.56 2.05 -3.54
N ARG A 22 13.42 3.38 -3.36
CA ARG A 22 12.11 4.06 -3.44
C ARG A 22 11.41 3.88 -4.78
N ARG A 23 12.14 3.92 -5.90
CA ARG A 23 11.52 3.85 -7.24
C ARG A 23 10.89 2.48 -7.51
N PRO A 24 11.61 1.35 -7.35
CA PRO A 24 11.00 0.03 -7.53
C PRO A 24 9.87 -0.23 -6.54
N LEU A 25 9.99 0.17 -5.27
CA LEU A 25 8.91 0.02 -4.29
C LEU A 25 7.62 0.71 -4.74
N VAL A 26 7.69 1.96 -5.20
CA VAL A 26 6.51 2.69 -5.73
C VAL A 26 5.91 1.98 -6.94
N MET A 27 6.74 1.46 -7.85
CA MET A 27 6.26 0.72 -9.02
C MET A 27 5.60 -0.59 -8.60
N GLY A 28 6.21 -1.33 -7.67
CA GLY A 28 5.67 -2.56 -7.10
C GLY A 28 4.32 -2.34 -6.43
N THR A 29 4.20 -1.30 -5.60
CA THR A 29 2.92 -0.90 -4.98
C THR A 29 1.83 -0.64 -6.03
N ARG A 30 2.17 0.05 -7.13
CA ARG A 30 1.21 0.32 -8.21
C ARG A 30 0.80 -0.96 -8.94
N PHE A 31 1.76 -1.82 -9.26
CA PHE A 31 1.51 -3.06 -10.00
C PHE A 31 0.87 -4.16 -9.14
N ALA A 32 0.97 -4.09 -7.81
CA ALA A 32 0.27 -5.00 -6.91
C ALA A 32 -1.26 -4.97 -7.11
N MET A 33 -1.83 -3.85 -7.57
CA MET A 33 -3.24 -3.73 -7.94
C MET A 33 -3.61 -4.45 -9.26
N ALA A 34 -2.61 -4.78 -10.07
CA ALA A 34 -2.77 -5.39 -11.40
C ALA A 34 -2.75 -6.92 -11.40
N VAL A 35 -2.41 -7.52 -10.26
CA VAL A 35 -2.24 -8.97 -10.07
C VAL A 35 -3.23 -9.50 -9.03
N PRO A 36 -3.49 -10.82 -8.97
CA PRO A 36 -4.35 -11.42 -7.95
C PRO A 36 -3.85 -11.10 -6.53
N GLY A 37 -4.71 -10.45 -5.74
CA GLY A 37 -4.31 -9.92 -4.42
C GLY A 37 -3.87 -11.01 -3.44
N ASN A 38 -4.47 -12.20 -3.50
CA ASN A 38 -4.10 -13.36 -2.68
C ASN A 38 -2.67 -13.86 -2.93
N GLU A 39 -2.10 -13.59 -4.10
CA GLU A 39 -0.74 -14.03 -4.43
C GLU A 39 0.34 -13.05 -3.96
N ILE A 40 -0.01 -11.77 -3.73
CA ILE A 40 0.94 -10.71 -3.39
C ILE A 40 0.74 -10.12 -1.98
N GLN A 41 -0.28 -10.60 -1.25
CA GLN A 41 -0.65 -10.07 0.06
C GLN A 41 0.54 -10.03 1.04
N ALA A 42 1.23 -11.17 1.19
CA ALA A 42 2.39 -11.28 2.08
C ALA A 42 3.54 -10.36 1.66
N ASP A 43 3.79 -10.22 0.37
CA ASP A 43 4.85 -9.37 -0.18
C ASP A 43 4.58 -7.89 0.09
N VAL A 44 3.33 -7.45 -0.01
CA VAL A 44 2.91 -6.07 0.28
C VAL A 44 3.01 -5.77 1.77
N VAL A 45 2.62 -6.71 2.64
CA VAL A 45 2.78 -6.58 4.11
C VAL A 45 4.26 -6.49 4.49
N ALA A 46 5.11 -7.35 3.91
CA ALA A 46 6.55 -7.30 4.14
C ALA A 46 7.18 -5.98 3.65
N ALA A 47 6.74 -5.48 2.49
CA ALA A 47 7.16 -4.18 1.97
C ALA A 47 6.74 -3.03 2.90
N MET A 48 5.52 -3.09 3.47
CA MET A 48 5.04 -2.09 4.43
C MET A 48 5.95 -2.05 5.67
N ALA A 49 6.23 -3.21 6.27
CA ALA A 49 7.07 -3.33 7.46
C ALA A 49 8.52 -2.84 7.24
N THR A 50 9.06 -3.04 6.03
CA THR A 50 10.46 -2.71 5.70
C THR A 50 10.65 -1.32 5.09
N SER A 51 9.57 -0.63 4.73
CA SER A 51 9.64 0.68 4.04
C SER A 51 10.30 1.80 4.86
N ALA A 52 10.37 1.65 6.20
CA ALA A 52 11.25 2.37 7.13
C ALA A 52 11.36 3.91 7.02
N GLY A 53 10.34 4.58 6.48
CA GLY A 53 10.28 6.03 6.31
C GLY A 53 10.58 6.48 4.88
N GLY A 54 9.65 7.23 4.28
CA GLY A 54 9.77 7.79 2.93
C GLY A 54 8.43 8.14 2.30
N LEU A 55 8.45 9.03 1.29
CA LEU A 55 7.26 9.50 0.53
C LEU A 55 6.46 8.40 -0.19
N THR A 56 6.89 7.15 -0.09
CA THR A 56 6.26 5.97 -0.70
C THR A 56 5.28 5.29 0.25
N ALA A 57 5.33 5.61 1.54
CA ALA A 57 4.49 5.01 2.57
C ALA A 57 2.98 5.30 2.40
N PRO A 58 2.51 6.49 1.97
CA PRO A 58 1.07 6.71 1.84
C PRO A 58 0.39 5.80 0.79
N PRO A 59 0.90 5.70 -0.47
CA PRO A 59 0.35 4.73 -1.41
C PRO A 59 0.50 3.27 -0.95
N LEU A 60 1.63 2.92 -0.32
CA LEU A 60 1.87 1.55 0.15
C LEU A 60 0.93 1.16 1.29
N ALA A 61 0.64 2.06 2.22
CA ALA A 61 -0.30 1.83 3.31
C ALA A 61 -1.74 1.65 2.77
N ALA A 62 -2.17 2.49 1.81
CA ALA A 62 -3.48 2.34 1.18
C ALA A 62 -3.62 0.98 0.46
N VAL A 63 -2.62 0.59 -0.33
CA VAL A 63 -2.61 -0.71 -1.02
C VAL A 63 -2.53 -1.88 -0.04
N SER A 64 -1.76 -1.76 1.06
CA SER A 64 -1.69 -2.79 2.09
C SER A 64 -3.03 -2.97 2.79
N ALA A 65 -3.71 -1.88 3.17
CA ALA A 65 -5.06 -1.93 3.73
C ALA A 65 -6.04 -2.60 2.76
N LEU A 66 -5.97 -2.28 1.46
CA LEU A 66 -6.87 -2.82 0.44
C LEU A 66 -6.63 -4.31 0.15
N LEU A 67 -5.38 -4.75 0.11
CA LEU A 67 -5.01 -6.11 -0.30
C LEU A 67 -4.96 -7.09 0.87
N ALA A 68 -4.50 -6.64 2.03
CA ALA A 68 -4.26 -7.47 3.21
C ALA A 68 -5.22 -7.19 4.37
N GLY A 69 -6.00 -6.11 4.34
CA GLY A 69 -6.96 -5.78 5.39
C GLY A 69 -6.30 -5.77 6.77
N GLY A 70 -6.93 -6.47 7.73
CA GLY A 70 -6.44 -6.57 9.10
C GLY A 70 -5.01 -7.10 9.22
N ASP A 71 -4.56 -7.98 8.31
CA ASP A 71 -3.20 -8.56 8.33
C ASP A 71 -2.11 -7.51 8.08
N ALA A 72 -2.46 -6.35 7.51
CA ALA A 72 -1.52 -5.24 7.35
C ALA A 72 -1.31 -4.42 8.63
N SER A 73 -2.17 -4.57 9.65
CA SER A 73 -2.18 -3.70 10.83
C SER A 73 -0.86 -3.77 11.59
N ASP A 74 -0.31 -4.96 11.81
CA ASP A 74 0.95 -5.15 12.53
C ASP A 74 2.15 -4.54 11.78
N ALA A 75 2.16 -4.65 10.44
CA ALA A 75 3.19 -4.03 9.62
C ALA A 75 3.10 -2.49 9.62
N MET A 76 1.88 -1.95 9.59
CA MET A 76 1.65 -0.50 9.73
C MET A 76 2.01 0.00 11.13
N GLN A 77 1.75 -0.80 12.17
CA GLN A 77 2.12 -0.49 13.54
C GLN A 77 3.64 -0.45 13.69
N THR A 78 4.34 -1.45 13.15
CA THR A 78 5.82 -1.49 13.10
C THR A 78 6.38 -0.24 12.42
N TYR A 79 5.79 0.15 11.28
CA TYR A 79 6.17 1.39 10.59
C TYR A 79 5.95 2.62 11.47
N ALA A 80 4.75 2.77 12.04
CA ALA A 80 4.38 3.93 12.83
C ALA A 80 5.26 4.07 14.08
N GLU A 81 5.61 2.97 14.74
CA GLU A 81 6.54 2.95 15.86
C GLU A 81 7.96 3.36 15.44
N TRP A 82 8.44 2.89 14.29
CA TRP A 82 9.76 3.26 13.76
C TRP A 82 9.91 4.76 13.50
N ILE A 83 8.87 5.40 12.97
CA ILE A 83 8.84 6.84 12.66
C ILE A 83 8.18 7.70 13.74
N ALA A 84 7.80 7.13 14.89
CA ALA A 84 7.27 7.87 16.04
C ALA A 84 8.35 8.75 16.70
N ASP A 85 9.63 8.38 16.55
CA ASP A 85 10.77 9.24 16.90
C ASP A 85 10.63 10.60 16.19
N PRO A 86 10.53 11.73 16.91
CA PRO A 86 10.40 13.05 16.31
C PRO A 86 11.50 13.40 15.31
N MET A 87 12.70 12.79 15.42
CA MET A 87 13.81 12.99 14.48
C MET A 87 13.62 12.21 13.16
N ARG A 88 12.73 11.21 13.14
CA ARG A 88 12.44 10.34 11.98
C ARG A 88 11.05 10.57 11.41
N ARG A 89 10.17 11.23 12.18
CA ARG A 89 8.79 11.53 11.78
C ARG A 89 8.78 12.33 10.50
N ASP A 90 8.18 11.76 9.47
CA ASP A 90 7.90 12.43 8.21
C ASP A 90 6.38 12.65 8.04
N GLY A 91 5.99 13.22 6.90
CA GLY A 91 4.59 13.50 6.57
C GLY A 91 3.70 12.25 6.45
N SER A 92 4.24 11.04 6.49
CA SER A 92 3.47 9.81 6.37
C SER A 92 2.98 9.26 7.71
N TYR A 93 3.49 9.74 8.85
CA TYR A 93 3.09 9.26 10.19
C TYR A 93 1.57 9.31 10.39
N GLU A 94 0.99 10.49 10.16
CA GLU A 94 -0.43 10.75 10.34
C GLU A 94 -1.28 9.98 9.35
N PHE A 95 -0.74 9.74 8.15
CA PHE A 95 -1.38 8.94 7.12
C PHE A 95 -1.45 7.47 7.51
N VAL A 96 -0.35 6.89 8.01
CA VAL A 96 -0.33 5.49 8.47
C VAL A 96 -1.18 5.32 9.72
N ALA A 97 -1.22 6.31 10.61
CA ALA A 97 -2.16 6.32 11.73
C ALA A 97 -3.63 6.27 11.26
N ALA A 98 -3.98 7.01 10.20
CA ALA A 98 -5.31 6.95 9.60
C ALA A 98 -5.61 5.57 8.98
N ALA A 99 -4.62 4.94 8.34
CA ALA A 99 -4.75 3.60 7.78
C ALA A 99 -5.01 2.54 8.85
N ILE A 100 -4.26 2.56 9.96
CA ILE A 100 -4.46 1.65 11.10
C ILE A 100 -5.86 1.82 11.67
N ALA A 101 -6.30 3.07 11.90
CA ALA A 101 -7.64 3.36 12.41
C ALA A 101 -8.74 2.89 11.43
N HIS A 102 -8.53 3.01 10.13
CA HIS A 102 -9.46 2.52 9.11
C HIS A 102 -9.65 0.99 9.18
N LEU A 103 -8.59 0.26 9.51
CA LEU A 103 -8.62 -1.19 9.71
C LEU A 103 -9.20 -1.61 11.08
N GLY A 104 -9.62 -0.65 11.92
CA GLY A 104 -10.13 -0.89 13.27
C GLY A 104 -9.04 -1.06 14.33
N GLY A 105 -7.77 -0.80 13.98
CA GLY A 105 -6.65 -0.82 14.91
C GLY A 105 -6.56 0.44 15.77
N THR A 106 -5.66 0.43 16.76
CA THR A 106 -5.36 1.59 17.60
C THR A 106 -4.00 2.16 17.22
N PRO A 107 -3.93 3.26 16.45
CA PRO A 107 -2.65 3.85 16.07
C PRO A 107 -1.92 4.46 17.28
N PRO A 108 -0.58 4.60 17.21
CA PRO A 108 0.22 5.23 18.28
C PRO A 108 -0.04 6.73 18.44
N GLY A 109 -0.75 7.36 17.50
CA GLY A 109 -1.21 8.74 17.60
C GLY A 109 -2.53 8.96 16.86
N VAL A 110 -3.22 10.05 17.20
CA VAL A 110 -4.48 10.41 16.54
C VAL A 110 -4.17 11.07 15.20
N ALA A 111 -4.71 10.51 14.12
CA ALA A 111 -4.62 11.12 12.79
C ALA A 111 -5.55 12.35 12.71
N PRO A 112 -5.08 13.50 12.22
CA PRO A 112 -5.93 14.66 11.98
C PRO A 112 -6.93 14.38 10.84
N PRO A 113 -8.06 15.11 10.79
CA PRO A 113 -9.08 14.92 9.75
C PRO A 113 -8.55 15.00 8.31
N ALA A 114 -7.54 15.84 8.06
CA ALA A 114 -6.91 15.96 6.75
C ALA A 114 -6.20 14.67 6.31
N ALA A 115 -5.42 14.04 7.20
CA ALA A 115 -4.73 12.78 6.92
C ALA A 115 -5.72 11.63 6.72
N ILE A 116 -6.83 11.63 7.48
CA ILE A 116 -7.93 10.66 7.28
C ILE A 116 -8.56 10.83 5.89
N ALA A 117 -8.85 12.06 5.48
CA ALA A 117 -9.43 12.34 4.16
C ALA A 117 -8.47 11.96 3.03
N GLU A 118 -7.18 12.27 3.16
CA GLU A 118 -6.14 11.91 2.20
C GLU A 118 -6.00 10.38 2.08
N PHE A 119 -5.97 9.67 3.21
CA PHE A 119 -5.95 8.20 3.22
C PHE A 119 -7.17 7.62 2.50
N ARG A 120 -8.38 8.10 2.81
CA ARG A 120 -9.59 7.62 2.16
C ARG A 120 -9.56 7.87 0.65
N SER A 121 -9.05 9.01 0.21
CA SER A 121 -8.92 9.33 -1.22
C SER A 121 -7.94 8.37 -1.92
N LEU A 122 -6.78 8.10 -1.32
CA LEU A 122 -5.82 7.14 -1.89
C LEU A 122 -6.32 5.70 -1.86
N TYR A 123 -6.99 5.28 -0.79
CA TYR A 123 -7.62 3.97 -0.68
C TYR A 123 -8.68 3.77 -1.78
N GLN A 124 -9.56 4.76 -1.97
CA GLN A 124 -10.58 4.72 -3.02
C GLN A 124 -9.94 4.68 -4.42
N CYS A 125 -8.92 5.50 -4.66
CA CYS A 125 -8.20 5.49 -5.93
C CYS A 125 -7.54 4.12 -6.19
N ALA A 126 -6.98 3.48 -5.16
CA ALA A 126 -6.40 2.15 -5.26
C ALA A 126 -7.46 1.08 -5.58
N ASP A 127 -8.64 1.15 -4.96
CA ASP A 127 -9.75 0.22 -5.24
C ASP A 127 -10.29 0.38 -6.67
N GLU A 128 -10.50 1.63 -7.11
CA GLU A 128 -10.92 1.95 -8.48
C GLU A 128 -9.91 1.43 -9.51
N LEU A 129 -8.61 1.62 -9.27
CA LEU A 129 -7.55 1.11 -10.13
C LEU A 129 -7.53 -0.42 -10.15
N ARG A 130 -7.62 -1.07 -8.99
CA ARG A 130 -7.70 -2.54 -8.90
C ARG A 130 -8.90 -3.10 -9.64
N HIS A 131 -10.05 -2.43 -9.56
CA HIS A 131 -11.23 -2.80 -10.33
C HIS A 131 -10.97 -2.66 -11.84
N ALA A 132 -10.41 -1.53 -12.29
CA ALA A 132 -10.08 -1.30 -13.69
C ALA A 132 -9.09 -2.34 -14.25
N PHE A 133 -8.07 -2.73 -13.48
CA PHE A 133 -7.13 -3.80 -13.87
C PHE A 133 -7.84 -5.14 -14.05
N ARG A 134 -8.73 -5.53 -13.13
CA ARG A 134 -9.49 -6.79 -13.22
C ARG A 134 -10.36 -6.82 -14.47
N THR A 135 -11.16 -5.77 -14.69
CA THR A 135 -12.02 -5.65 -15.87
C THR A 135 -11.22 -5.73 -17.17
N ALA A 136 -10.05 -5.07 -17.24
CA ALA A 136 -9.19 -5.12 -18.41
C ALA A 136 -8.64 -6.54 -18.67
N ARG A 137 -8.29 -7.30 -17.62
CA ARG A 137 -7.81 -8.69 -17.76
C ARG A 137 -8.91 -9.65 -18.20
N GLU A 138 -10.11 -9.50 -17.65
CA GLU A 138 -11.28 -10.31 -18.03
C GLU A 138 -11.70 -10.03 -19.48
N GLY A 139 -11.67 -8.77 -19.91
CA GLY A 139 -11.95 -8.39 -21.30
C GLY A 139 -10.93 -8.92 -22.31
N LEU A 140 -9.68 -9.17 -21.88
CA LEU A 140 -8.64 -9.82 -22.70
C LEU A 140 -8.77 -11.35 -22.72
N ALA A 141 -9.54 -11.94 -21.79
CA ALA A 141 -9.72 -13.39 -21.67
C ALA A 141 -10.93 -13.92 -22.45
N LEU A 142 -11.69 -13.06 -23.12
CA LEU A 142 -12.78 -13.46 -24.01
C LEU A 142 -12.24 -13.68 -25.44
N PRO A 143 -12.46 -14.87 -26.05
CA PRO A 143 -12.07 -15.16 -27.43
C PRO A 143 -12.89 -14.41 -28.49
#